data_AF-A0A2M7W3A9-F1
#
_entry.id   AF-A0A2M7W3A9-F1
#
_cell.length_a   1.000
_cell.length_b   1.000
_cell.length_c   1.000
_cell.angle_alpha   90.00
_cell.angle_beta   90.00
_cell.angle_gamma   90.00
#
_symmetry.space_group_name_H-M   'P 1'
#
loop_
_entity.id
_entity.type
_entity.pdbx_description
1 polymer ?
#
loop_
_entity_poly.entity_id
_entity_poly.type
_entity_poly.pdbx_seq_one_letter_code
_entity_poly.pdbx_strand_id
1 'polypeptide(L)'
;MTNVQIPAYTLKMYRKVISYAERGEPYSLLGMYDGGQDYVFSLFSQSNFVGRIAPKQRYIRAVSLQVDTGISPIFAALSTQTSSADLRASIVKNPHFDQGITLILLLPHDQLLSTETESQLTDLRSTFPWNFSYCIIGYSSILNFVNIDQQAFYLKNWDSMRLLDEADREIVVSVYENFYKQKVTPKIRSLICNESGGNPGMIKTLFLQAISGNFNNAFDIQESNTYERLRHITETLSTAELLNILEPNQAKLNTNLVKFGYISDTGVPFSRLFGEFLSSSPYVFDRVSFSKLSPQLQLLYALFRNNVGKQISRRTVAQTLWGNESSAKYSDWAIDRAISDLRKALDGKLSIKALKKNGFICSE
;
A
#
# COMPACT_ATOMS: atom_id res chain seq x y z
N MET A 1 -32.52 6.47 -9.50
CA MET A 1 -31.15 6.37 -8.96
C MET A 1 -31.27 5.82 -7.55
N THR A 2 -30.76 4.62 -7.32
CA THR A 2 -30.76 3.96 -6.02
C THR A 2 -29.97 4.81 -5.02
N ASN A 3 -30.50 5.02 -3.82
CA ASN A 3 -29.74 5.62 -2.71
C ASN A 3 -28.53 4.71 -2.43
N VAL A 4 -27.38 5.05 -3.01
CA VAL A 4 -26.12 4.34 -2.72
C VAL A 4 -25.83 4.61 -1.25
N GLN A 5 -25.87 3.56 -0.44
CA GLN A 5 -25.45 3.65 0.96
C GLN A 5 -23.94 3.87 0.98
N ILE A 6 -23.51 4.86 1.76
CA ILE A 6 -22.09 5.22 1.90
C ILE A 6 -21.71 4.89 3.34
N PRO A 7 -20.59 4.17 3.55
CA PRO A 7 -20.08 3.90 4.89
C PRO A 7 -19.92 5.20 5.70
N ALA A 8 -20.35 5.17 6.96
CA ALA A 8 -20.31 6.34 7.84
C ALA A 8 -18.89 6.88 7.99
N TYR A 9 -17.89 5.99 8.07
CA TYR A 9 -16.48 6.36 8.12
C TYR A 9 -16.01 7.04 6.83
N THR A 10 -16.37 6.52 5.66
CA THR A 10 -16.06 7.15 4.36
C THR A 10 -16.68 8.54 4.28
N LEU A 11 -17.94 8.69 4.70
CA LEU A 11 -18.62 9.98 4.73
C LEU A 11 -17.96 10.96 5.72
N LYS A 12 -17.49 10.48 6.87
CA LYS A 12 -16.73 11.27 7.85
C LYS A 12 -15.43 11.80 7.24
N MET A 13 -14.66 10.95 6.56
CA MET A 13 -13.41 11.36 5.89
C MET A 13 -13.70 12.38 4.77
N TYR A 14 -14.71 12.13 3.95
CA TYR A 14 -15.18 13.08 2.94
C TYR A 14 -15.51 14.45 3.53
N ARG A 15 -16.31 14.51 4.60
CA ARG A 15 -16.67 15.76 5.29
C ARG A 15 -15.46 16.47 5.87
N LYS A 16 -14.47 15.72 6.37
CA LYS A 16 -13.24 16.30 6.89
C LYS A 16 -12.45 16.99 5.78
N VAL A 17 -12.28 16.34 4.63
CA VAL A 17 -11.64 16.94 3.44
C VAL A 17 -12.38 18.22 3.00
N ILE A 18 -13.73 18.17 2.92
CA ILE A 18 -14.54 19.37 2.61
C ILE A 18 -14.27 20.50 3.61
N SER A 19 -14.23 20.19 4.91
CA SER A 19 -14.00 21.19 5.95
C SER A 19 -12.63 21.88 5.82
N TYR A 20 -11.57 21.14 5.49
CA TYR A 20 -10.25 21.73 5.19
C TYR A 20 -10.26 22.53 3.88
N ALA A 21 -10.94 22.01 2.86
CA ALA A 21 -11.12 22.72 1.60
C ALA A 21 -11.77 24.09 1.83
N GLU A 22 -12.87 24.15 2.57
CA GLU A 22 -13.59 25.40 2.91
C GLU A 22 -12.72 26.43 3.64
N ARG A 23 -11.80 25.98 4.50
CA ARG A 23 -10.80 26.85 5.16
C ARG A 23 -9.64 27.27 4.25
N GLY A 24 -9.57 26.72 3.03
CA GLY A 24 -8.43 26.91 2.14
C GLY A 24 -7.16 26.24 2.64
N GLU A 25 -7.26 25.25 3.51
CA GLU A 25 -6.09 24.60 4.13
C GLU A 25 -5.71 23.32 3.39
N PRO A 26 -4.41 23.09 3.11
CA PRO A 26 -3.96 21.81 2.61
C PRO A 26 -4.27 20.69 3.60
N TYR A 27 -4.55 19.49 3.07
CA TYR A 27 -4.88 18.33 3.88
C TYR A 27 -4.41 17.02 3.22
N SER A 28 -4.15 15.99 4.01
CA SER A 28 -3.78 14.66 3.50
C SER A 28 -4.59 13.54 4.16
N LEU A 29 -5.02 12.58 3.37
CA LEU A 29 -5.57 11.30 3.80
C LEU A 29 -4.63 10.20 3.34
N LEU A 30 -4.02 9.51 4.31
CA LEU A 30 -3.07 8.43 4.03
C LEU A 30 -3.61 7.12 4.61
N GLY A 31 -3.59 6.04 3.84
CA GLY A 31 -4.10 4.74 4.29
C GLY A 31 -3.24 3.58 3.82
N MET A 32 -3.54 2.37 4.30
CA MET A 32 -2.96 1.17 3.71
C MET A 32 -3.41 0.99 2.26
N TYR A 33 -2.74 0.10 1.51
CA TYR A 33 -3.21 -0.26 0.18
C TYR A 33 -4.68 -0.72 0.17
N ASP A 34 -5.47 -0.10 -0.71
CA ASP A 34 -6.93 -0.25 -0.79
C ASP A 34 -7.70 -0.06 0.54
N GLY A 35 -7.17 0.74 1.46
CA GLY A 35 -7.80 1.13 2.73
C GLY A 35 -8.99 2.08 2.59
N GLY A 36 -9.57 2.22 1.40
CA GLY A 36 -10.73 3.09 1.13
C GLY A 36 -10.42 4.43 0.47
N GLN A 37 -9.17 4.68 0.08
CA GLN A 37 -8.75 5.89 -0.65
C GLN A 37 -9.61 6.14 -1.89
N ASP A 38 -9.76 5.11 -2.73
CA ASP A 38 -10.56 5.17 -3.95
C ASP A 38 -12.04 5.43 -3.65
N TYR A 39 -12.55 4.89 -2.55
CA TYR A 39 -13.92 5.15 -2.11
C TYR A 39 -14.14 6.61 -1.80
N VAL A 40 -13.28 7.21 -0.97
CA VAL A 40 -13.36 8.64 -0.63
C VAL A 40 -13.16 9.49 -1.88
N PHE A 41 -12.16 9.17 -2.71
CA PHE A 41 -11.88 9.88 -3.95
C PHE A 41 -13.07 9.84 -4.92
N SER A 42 -13.73 8.69 -5.07
CA SER A 42 -14.87 8.53 -5.97
C SER A 42 -16.05 9.46 -5.61
N LEU A 43 -16.23 9.81 -4.34
CA LEU A 43 -17.26 10.77 -3.90
C LEU A 43 -16.98 12.19 -4.41
N PHE A 44 -15.73 12.56 -4.63
CA PHE A 44 -15.36 13.84 -5.23
C PHE A 44 -15.49 13.85 -6.76
N SER A 45 -15.35 12.68 -7.38
CA SER A 45 -15.56 12.51 -8.83
C SER A 45 -17.04 12.48 -9.22
N GLN A 46 -17.96 12.26 -8.27
CA GLN A 46 -19.40 12.28 -8.50
C GLN A 46 -19.97 13.70 -8.32
N SER A 47 -20.36 14.33 -9.44
CA SER A 47 -20.89 15.71 -9.49
C SER A 47 -22.07 15.96 -8.54
N ASN A 48 -22.89 14.95 -8.27
CA ASN A 48 -24.08 15.05 -7.42
C ASN A 48 -23.78 15.10 -5.91
N PHE A 49 -22.57 14.72 -5.48
CA PHE A 49 -22.23 14.63 -4.05
C PHE A 49 -21.62 15.93 -3.51
N VAL A 50 -20.78 16.59 -4.32
CA VAL A 50 -20.12 17.85 -3.97
C VAL A 50 -21.12 18.99 -3.77
N GLY A 51 -22.17 19.06 -4.61
CA GLY A 51 -23.18 20.13 -4.53
C GLY A 51 -24.16 20.03 -3.33
N ARG A 52 -24.18 18.91 -2.60
CA ARG A 52 -25.16 18.68 -1.52
C ARG A 52 -24.64 19.01 -0.12
N ILE A 53 -23.32 19.11 0.07
CA ILE A 53 -22.70 19.18 1.40
C ILE A 53 -21.88 20.47 1.62
N ALA A 54 -21.44 21.16 0.56
CA ALA A 54 -20.67 22.40 0.65
C ALA A 54 -21.50 23.62 0.17
N PRO A 55 -22.33 24.24 1.04
CA PRO A 55 -23.19 25.37 0.66
C PRO A 55 -22.42 26.69 0.42
N LYS A 56 -21.11 26.76 0.71
CA LYS A 56 -20.25 27.92 0.42
C LYS A 56 -19.19 27.59 -0.63
N GLN A 57 -19.63 27.62 -1.88
CA GLN A 57 -18.93 27.96 -3.13
C GLN A 57 -17.39 27.86 -3.13
N ARG A 58 -16.77 26.69 -2.90
CA ARG A 58 -15.43 26.39 -3.42
C ARG A 58 -15.52 25.44 -4.60
N TYR A 59 -14.66 25.66 -5.58
CA TYR A 59 -14.52 24.81 -6.74
C TYR A 59 -13.59 23.64 -6.44
N ILE A 60 -14.18 22.48 -6.22
CA ILE A 60 -13.44 21.24 -5.93
C ILE A 60 -13.25 20.44 -7.20
N ARG A 61 -12.02 20.00 -7.48
CA ARG A 61 -11.69 19.13 -8.61
C ARG A 61 -10.85 17.94 -8.20
N ALA A 62 -11.37 16.76 -8.49
CA ALA A 62 -10.67 15.50 -8.31
C ALA A 62 -9.75 15.22 -9.51
N VAL A 63 -8.51 14.89 -9.24
CA VAL A 63 -7.47 14.58 -10.23
C VAL A 63 -6.79 13.28 -9.81
N SER A 64 -6.96 12.25 -10.63
CA SER A 64 -6.17 11.03 -10.48
C SER A 64 -4.85 11.27 -11.18
N LEU A 65 -3.75 11.22 -10.42
CA LEU A 65 -2.44 11.26 -11.03
C LEU A 65 -2.13 9.88 -11.62
N GLN A 66 -1.41 9.87 -12.73
CA GLN A 66 -0.93 8.66 -13.38
C GLN A 66 0.60 8.64 -13.31
N VAL A 67 1.16 7.45 -13.47
CA VAL A 67 2.60 7.23 -13.54
C VAL A 67 3.22 8.18 -14.57
N ASP A 68 4.26 8.91 -14.17
CA ASP A 68 5.08 9.79 -15.01
C ASP A 68 4.38 11.02 -15.63
N THR A 69 3.14 11.32 -15.25
CA THR A 69 2.39 12.44 -15.87
C THR A 69 2.77 13.83 -15.34
N GLY A 70 3.57 13.89 -14.27
CA GLY A 70 3.98 15.15 -13.64
C GLY A 70 2.78 16.03 -13.30
N ILE A 71 2.88 17.32 -13.61
CA ILE A 71 1.83 18.31 -13.33
C ILE A 71 0.75 18.41 -14.43
N SER A 72 0.92 17.72 -15.56
CA SER A 72 0.02 17.83 -16.72
C SER A 72 -1.46 17.52 -16.39
N PRO A 73 -1.80 16.51 -15.58
CA PRO A 73 -3.19 16.26 -15.20
C PRO A 73 -3.80 17.40 -14.37
N ILE A 74 -2.98 18.08 -13.56
CA ILE A 74 -3.41 19.22 -12.76
C ILE A 74 -3.71 20.41 -13.69
N PHE A 75 -2.86 20.65 -14.69
CA PHE A 75 -3.14 21.63 -15.74
C PHE A 75 -4.44 21.33 -16.47
N ALA A 76 -4.66 20.08 -16.89
CA ALA A 76 -5.88 19.67 -17.58
C ALA A 76 -7.13 19.89 -16.71
N ALA A 77 -7.03 19.66 -15.40
CA ALA A 77 -8.15 19.86 -14.47
C ALA A 77 -8.47 21.34 -14.21
N LEU A 78 -7.50 22.24 -14.39
CA LEU A 78 -7.62 23.66 -14.08
C LEU A 78 -7.84 24.55 -15.32
N SER A 79 -7.33 24.14 -16.47
CA SER A 79 -7.40 24.92 -17.71
C SER A 79 -8.79 24.83 -18.32
N THR A 80 -9.40 25.99 -18.59
CA THR A 80 -10.70 26.06 -19.25
C THR A 80 -10.61 26.13 -20.77
N GLN A 81 -9.47 26.54 -21.37
CA GLN A 81 -9.26 26.50 -22.83
C GLN A 81 -7.91 27.02 -23.39
N THR A 82 -6.80 27.12 -22.64
CA THR A 82 -5.55 27.67 -23.22
C THR A 82 -4.29 26.88 -22.92
N SER A 83 -3.44 26.77 -23.94
CA SER A 83 -2.06 26.26 -23.97
C SER A 83 -1.10 27.13 -23.17
N SER A 84 -1.46 27.46 -21.92
CA SER A 84 -0.59 28.17 -21.00
C SER A 84 0.37 27.17 -20.36
N ALA A 85 1.68 27.37 -20.55
CA ALA A 85 2.72 26.61 -19.86
C ALA A 85 2.88 27.05 -18.37
N ASP A 86 2.02 27.94 -17.87
CA ASP A 86 2.11 28.52 -16.51
C ASP A 86 0.86 28.19 -15.69
N LEU A 87 1.06 27.45 -14.60
CA LEU A 87 -0.02 27.00 -13.74
C LEU A 87 -0.67 28.14 -12.96
N ARG A 88 0.11 29.17 -12.61
CA ARG A 88 -0.41 30.35 -11.92
C ARG A 88 -1.41 31.09 -12.79
N ALA A 89 -1.04 31.33 -14.05
CA ALA A 89 -1.91 31.97 -15.03
C ALA A 89 -3.19 31.14 -15.27
N SER A 90 -3.08 29.81 -15.29
CA SER A 90 -4.24 28.91 -15.45
C SER A 90 -5.21 28.99 -14.27
N ILE A 91 -4.70 29.12 -13.05
CA ILE A 91 -5.52 29.28 -11.84
C ILE A 91 -6.24 30.62 -11.83
N VAL A 92 -5.54 31.73 -12.11
CA VAL A 92 -6.13 33.07 -12.10
C VAL A 92 -7.21 33.23 -13.18
N LYS A 93 -7.01 32.59 -14.35
CA LYS A 93 -7.98 32.62 -15.45
C LYS A 93 -9.15 31.63 -15.26
N ASN A 94 -9.11 30.78 -14.25
CA ASN A 94 -10.20 29.86 -14.00
C ASN A 94 -11.45 30.65 -13.56
N PRO A 95 -12.62 30.43 -14.18
CA PRO A 95 -13.84 31.19 -13.88
C PRO A 95 -14.34 31.00 -12.44
N HIS A 96 -13.81 30.01 -11.72
CA HIS A 96 -14.11 29.75 -10.32
C HIS A 96 -13.01 30.22 -9.36
N PHE A 97 -12.03 31.01 -9.81
CA PHE A 97 -10.95 31.48 -8.93
C PHE A 97 -11.46 32.28 -7.72
N ASP A 98 -12.48 33.12 -7.92
CA ASP A 98 -13.10 33.92 -6.85
C ASP A 98 -13.84 33.06 -5.82
N GLN A 99 -14.30 31.88 -6.23
CA GLN A 99 -14.90 30.86 -5.35
C GLN A 99 -13.82 30.16 -4.51
N GLY A 100 -12.55 30.24 -4.93
CA GLY A 100 -11.47 29.46 -4.37
C GLY A 100 -11.48 28.02 -4.89
N ILE A 101 -10.31 27.54 -5.25
CA ILE A 101 -10.10 26.25 -5.90
C ILE A 101 -9.49 25.29 -4.89
N THR A 102 -9.96 24.05 -4.90
CA THR A 102 -9.34 22.93 -4.16
C THR A 102 -9.16 21.73 -5.07
N LEU A 103 -7.93 21.26 -5.17
CA LEU A 103 -7.61 20.02 -5.89
C LEU A 103 -7.68 18.83 -4.94
N ILE A 104 -8.30 17.74 -5.34
CA ILE A 104 -8.22 16.45 -4.64
C ILE A 104 -7.35 15.55 -5.49
N LEU A 105 -6.13 15.27 -5.03
CA LEU A 105 -5.12 14.52 -5.77
C LEU A 105 -5.09 13.09 -5.26
N LEU A 106 -5.43 12.12 -6.10
CA LEU A 106 -5.22 10.71 -5.79
C LEU A 106 -3.85 10.29 -6.32
N LEU A 107 -2.99 9.81 -5.42
CA LEU A 107 -1.66 9.31 -5.76
C LEU A 107 -1.73 7.83 -6.15
N PRO A 108 -1.00 7.41 -7.20
CA PRO A 108 -0.80 5.99 -7.50
C PRO A 108 -0.11 5.25 -6.37
N HIS A 109 -0.24 3.92 -6.39
CA HIS A 109 0.50 3.04 -5.50
C HIS A 109 2.01 3.21 -5.75
N ASP A 110 2.79 3.29 -4.66
CA ASP A 110 4.25 3.42 -4.66
C ASP A 110 4.81 4.66 -5.37
N GLN A 111 4.03 5.75 -5.45
CA GLN A 111 4.50 6.99 -6.07
C GLN A 111 4.46 8.18 -5.13
N LEU A 112 5.54 8.96 -5.22
CA LEU A 112 5.63 10.29 -4.65
C LEU A 112 5.25 11.32 -5.70
N LEU A 113 4.78 12.48 -5.26
CA LEU A 113 4.81 13.65 -6.12
C LEU A 113 6.27 13.96 -6.45
N SER A 114 6.53 14.36 -7.70
CA SER A 114 7.85 14.88 -8.03
C SER A 114 8.14 16.13 -7.19
N THR A 115 9.39 16.36 -6.80
CA THR A 115 9.81 17.57 -6.08
C THR A 115 9.38 18.85 -6.82
N GLU A 116 9.35 18.82 -8.16
CA GLU A 116 8.81 19.90 -8.98
C GLU A 116 7.33 20.16 -8.71
N THR A 117 6.50 19.10 -8.69
CA THR A 117 5.06 19.23 -8.43
C THR A 117 4.80 19.70 -6.99
N GLU A 118 5.53 19.17 -6.00
CA GLU A 118 5.45 19.60 -4.60
C GLU A 118 5.79 21.09 -4.45
N SER A 119 6.87 21.53 -5.11
CA SER A 119 7.30 22.93 -5.14
C SER A 119 6.24 23.83 -5.77
N GLN A 120 5.69 23.44 -6.93
CA GLN A 120 4.65 24.19 -7.62
C GLN A 120 3.35 24.29 -6.80
N LEU A 121 2.91 23.22 -6.13
CA LEU A 121 1.74 23.26 -5.24
C LEU A 121 1.98 24.17 -4.03
N THR A 122 3.18 24.14 -3.46
CA THR A 122 3.58 25.00 -2.33
C THR A 122 3.63 26.46 -2.74
N ASP A 123 4.17 26.73 -3.92
CA ASP A 123 4.26 28.05 -4.51
C ASP A 123 2.88 28.64 -4.81
N LEU A 124 2.00 27.86 -5.44
CA LEU A 124 0.60 28.25 -5.66
C LEU A 124 -0.13 28.54 -4.36
N ARG A 125 0.08 27.71 -3.34
CA ARG A 125 -0.52 27.89 -2.02
C ARG A 125 -0.04 29.19 -1.37
N SER A 126 1.24 29.51 -1.53
CA SER A 126 1.84 30.73 -0.98
C SER A 126 1.38 31.98 -1.73
N THR A 127 1.20 31.85 -3.05
CA THR A 127 0.72 32.94 -3.93
C THR A 127 -0.78 33.22 -3.74
N PHE A 128 -1.57 32.17 -3.49
CA PHE A 128 -3.04 32.26 -3.35
C PHE A 128 -3.54 31.63 -2.03
N PRO A 129 -3.22 32.20 -0.85
CA PRO A 129 -3.48 31.57 0.46
C PRO A 129 -4.95 31.42 0.86
N TRP A 130 -5.88 32.01 0.14
CA TRP A 130 -7.31 31.82 0.38
C TRP A 130 -8.01 31.21 -0.83
N ASN A 131 -7.46 31.43 -2.03
CA ASN A 131 -8.08 31.00 -3.29
C ASN A 131 -7.54 29.66 -3.81
N PHE A 132 -6.50 29.07 -3.19
CA PHE A 132 -5.98 27.76 -3.60
C PHE A 132 -5.69 26.85 -2.41
N SER A 133 -6.16 25.61 -2.50
CA SER A 133 -5.82 24.52 -1.58
C SER A 133 -5.71 23.19 -2.35
N TYR A 134 -5.17 22.17 -1.69
CA TYR A 134 -5.12 20.81 -2.21
C TYR A 134 -5.34 19.80 -1.08
N CYS A 135 -5.89 18.65 -1.44
CA CYS A 135 -5.98 17.47 -0.61
C CYS A 135 -5.20 16.34 -1.29
N ILE A 136 -4.31 15.68 -0.57
CA ILE A 136 -3.61 14.49 -1.06
C ILE A 136 -4.30 13.26 -0.50
N ILE A 137 -4.72 12.34 -1.36
CA ILE A 137 -5.20 11.01 -0.97
C ILE A 137 -4.15 10.03 -1.46
N GLY A 138 -3.53 9.29 -0.55
CA GLY A 138 -2.42 8.41 -0.88
C GLY A 138 -2.24 7.24 0.07
N TYR A 139 -1.13 6.52 -0.14
CA TYR A 139 -0.78 5.35 0.63
C TYR A 139 0.21 5.69 1.74
N SER A 140 0.15 4.96 2.85
CA SER A 140 1.07 5.14 3.99
C SER A 140 2.52 4.91 3.60
N SER A 141 2.78 4.12 2.55
CA SER A 141 4.12 3.83 2.05
C SER A 141 4.89 5.06 1.59
N ILE A 142 4.20 6.13 1.20
CA ILE A 142 4.82 7.43 0.86
C ILE A 142 5.78 7.88 1.96
N LEU A 143 5.41 7.66 3.23
CA LEU A 143 6.22 8.05 4.38
C LEU A 143 7.55 7.30 4.50
N ASN A 144 7.66 6.13 3.86
CA ASN A 144 8.90 5.36 3.81
C ASN A 144 9.89 5.88 2.76
N PHE A 145 9.43 6.71 1.82
CA PHE A 145 10.24 7.20 0.69
C PHE A 145 10.61 8.69 0.79
N VAL A 146 9.92 9.45 1.64
CA VAL A 146 10.15 10.90 1.78
C VAL A 146 11.15 11.22 2.88
N ASN A 147 12.00 12.23 2.62
CA ASN A 147 12.84 12.82 3.66
C ASN A 147 12.01 13.63 4.67
N ILE A 148 12.63 14.08 5.76
CA ILE A 148 11.94 14.85 6.83
C ILE A 148 11.24 16.10 6.30
N ASP A 149 11.84 16.81 5.35
CA ASP A 149 11.28 18.05 4.80
C ASP A 149 10.03 17.77 3.95
N GLN A 150 10.09 16.71 3.14
CA GLN A 150 8.95 16.23 2.37
C GLN A 150 7.86 15.63 3.26
N GLN A 151 8.20 14.98 4.37
CA GLN A 151 7.20 14.55 5.36
C GLN A 151 6.40 15.73 5.89
N ALA A 152 7.02 16.89 6.12
CA ALA A 152 6.29 18.07 6.57
C ALA A 152 5.23 18.54 5.56
N PHE A 153 5.47 18.36 4.26
CA PHE A 153 4.49 18.66 3.21
C PHE A 153 3.24 17.75 3.32
N TYR A 154 3.44 16.43 3.42
CA TYR A 154 2.33 15.48 3.51
C TYR A 154 1.64 15.49 4.89
N LEU A 155 2.37 15.76 5.96
CA LEU A 155 1.92 15.55 7.35
C LEU A 155 1.54 16.84 8.10
N LYS A 156 1.53 18.01 7.45
CA LYS A 156 1.14 19.27 8.12
C LYS A 156 -0.28 19.22 8.69
N ASN A 157 -1.23 18.78 7.88
CA ASN A 157 -2.60 18.52 8.27
C ASN A 157 -3.00 17.20 7.65
N TRP A 158 -3.11 16.13 8.44
CA TRP A 158 -3.42 14.82 7.88
C TRP A 158 -4.25 13.96 8.81
N ASP A 159 -4.86 12.92 8.24
CA ASP A 159 -5.44 11.83 9.01
C ASP A 159 -5.18 10.50 8.32
N SER A 160 -5.18 9.44 9.13
CA SER A 160 -5.06 8.07 8.64
C SER A 160 -6.42 7.55 8.23
N MET A 161 -6.50 6.97 7.03
CA MET A 161 -7.60 6.10 6.68
C MET A 161 -7.47 4.78 7.43
N ARG A 162 -8.53 4.45 8.16
CA ARG A 162 -8.64 3.26 8.99
C ARG A 162 -9.50 2.22 8.30
N LEU A 163 -9.38 1.00 8.80
CA LEU A 163 -10.26 -0.11 8.46
C LEU A 163 -11.70 0.21 8.87
N LEU A 164 -12.64 -0.33 8.10
CA LEU A 164 -14.07 -0.20 8.36
C LEU A 164 -14.46 -0.97 9.62
N ASP A 165 -15.41 -0.43 10.37
CA ASP A 165 -16.10 -1.16 11.43
C ASP A 165 -17.11 -2.16 10.85
N GLU A 166 -17.73 -2.95 11.72
CA GLU A 166 -18.66 -4.01 11.30
C GLU A 166 -19.84 -3.45 10.49
N ALA A 167 -20.45 -2.34 10.92
CA ALA A 167 -21.59 -1.75 10.23
C ALA A 167 -21.20 -1.25 8.82
N ASP A 168 -20.04 -0.62 8.71
CA ASP A 168 -19.53 -0.10 7.43
C ASP A 168 -19.10 -1.22 6.47
N ARG A 169 -18.58 -2.34 6.98
CA ARG A 169 -18.27 -3.53 6.17
C ARG A 169 -19.52 -4.08 5.49
N GLU A 170 -20.60 -4.20 6.23
CA GLU A 170 -21.90 -4.68 5.74
C GLU A 170 -22.47 -3.79 4.63
N ILE A 171 -22.31 -2.47 4.77
CA ILE A 171 -22.66 -1.50 3.73
C ILE A 171 -21.82 -1.74 2.46
N VAL A 172 -20.50 -1.91 2.59
CA VAL A 172 -19.63 -2.14 1.43
C VAL A 172 -19.96 -3.46 0.72
N VAL A 173 -20.24 -4.54 1.44
CA VAL A 173 -20.71 -5.79 0.83
C VAL A 173 -22.01 -5.54 0.06
N SER A 174 -22.98 -4.83 0.66
CA SER A 174 -24.25 -4.50 0.00
C SER A 174 -24.06 -3.65 -1.26
N VAL A 175 -23.08 -2.73 -1.26
CA VAL A 175 -22.69 -1.96 -2.46
C VAL A 175 -22.19 -2.89 -3.56
N TYR A 176 -21.35 -3.87 -3.24
CA TYR A 176 -20.87 -4.84 -4.23
C TYR A 176 -21.97 -5.77 -4.74
N GLU A 177 -22.87 -6.23 -3.88
CA GLU A 177 -24.01 -7.04 -4.32
C GLU A 177 -24.89 -6.30 -5.33
N ASN A 178 -25.14 -5.01 -5.08
CA ASN A 178 -25.89 -4.17 -5.99
C ASN A 178 -25.13 -3.92 -7.30
N PHE A 179 -23.82 -3.67 -7.22
CA PHE A 179 -22.97 -3.40 -8.38
C PHE A 179 -22.86 -4.62 -9.30
N TYR A 180 -22.56 -5.79 -8.73
CA TYR A 180 -22.39 -7.05 -9.47
C TYR A 180 -23.71 -7.78 -9.73
N LYS A 181 -24.83 -7.32 -9.16
CA LYS A 181 -26.16 -7.94 -9.26
C LYS A 181 -26.18 -9.39 -8.78
N GLN A 182 -25.36 -9.70 -7.78
CA GLN A 182 -25.27 -11.03 -7.17
C GLN A 182 -25.30 -10.90 -5.66
N LYS A 183 -26.08 -11.76 -5.00
CA LYS A 183 -26.17 -11.78 -3.53
C LYS A 183 -25.38 -12.95 -2.98
N VAL A 184 -24.70 -12.72 -1.86
CA VAL A 184 -24.07 -13.79 -1.07
C VAL A 184 -25.00 -14.17 0.08
N THR A 185 -24.86 -15.41 0.57
CA THR A 185 -25.62 -15.85 1.74
C THR A 185 -25.14 -15.10 3.00
N PRO A 186 -25.97 -14.97 4.06
CA PRO A 186 -25.56 -14.34 5.31
C PRO A 186 -24.28 -14.95 5.92
N LYS A 187 -24.11 -16.27 5.77
CA LYS A 187 -22.89 -16.98 6.21
C LYS A 187 -21.66 -16.50 5.45
N ILE A 188 -21.73 -16.42 4.12
CA ILE A 188 -20.61 -15.95 3.28
C ILE A 188 -20.31 -14.49 3.57
N ARG A 189 -21.35 -13.65 3.72
CA ARG A 189 -21.21 -12.25 4.08
C ARG A 189 -20.46 -12.05 5.38
N SER A 190 -20.83 -12.78 6.43
CA SER A 190 -20.11 -12.76 7.71
C SER A 190 -18.65 -13.19 7.55
N LEU A 191 -18.39 -14.23 6.74
CA LEU A 191 -17.01 -14.64 6.42
C LEU A 191 -16.24 -13.52 5.71
N ILE A 192 -16.81 -12.83 4.71
CA ILE A 192 -16.15 -11.70 4.03
C ILE A 192 -15.82 -10.59 5.03
N CYS A 193 -16.78 -10.19 5.88
CA CYS A 193 -16.60 -9.14 6.87
C CYS A 193 -15.51 -9.46 7.91
N ASN A 194 -15.40 -10.73 8.31
CA ASN A 194 -14.41 -11.19 9.29
C ASN A 194 -13.02 -11.33 8.66
N GLU A 195 -12.94 -12.01 7.52
CA GLU A 195 -11.67 -12.38 6.88
C GLU A 195 -11.02 -11.20 6.13
N SER A 196 -11.79 -10.15 5.80
CA SER A 196 -11.24 -8.90 5.26
C SER A 196 -10.66 -7.97 6.32
N GLY A 197 -10.99 -8.19 7.60
CA GLY A 197 -10.59 -7.29 8.69
C GLY A 197 -11.04 -5.84 8.54
N GLY A 198 -11.99 -5.55 7.64
CA GLY A 198 -12.45 -4.19 7.34
C GLY A 198 -11.68 -3.44 6.27
N ASN A 199 -10.74 -4.08 5.56
CA ASN A 199 -10.08 -3.47 4.39
C ASN A 199 -11.05 -3.53 3.19
N PRO A 200 -11.47 -2.38 2.60
CA PRO A 200 -12.42 -2.37 1.48
C PRO A 200 -11.95 -3.16 0.25
N GLY A 201 -10.67 -3.09 -0.11
CA GLY A 201 -10.08 -3.88 -1.19
C GLY A 201 -10.15 -5.38 -0.95
N MET A 202 -9.91 -5.82 0.30
CA MET A 202 -10.09 -7.21 0.69
C MET A 202 -11.55 -7.62 0.65
N ILE A 203 -12.50 -6.78 1.12
CA ILE A 203 -13.94 -7.07 0.99
C ILE A 203 -14.30 -7.33 -0.47
N LYS A 204 -13.81 -6.51 -1.40
CA LYS A 204 -14.01 -6.70 -2.84
C LYS A 204 -13.45 -8.04 -3.32
N THR A 205 -12.19 -8.31 -3.00
CA THR A 205 -11.49 -9.51 -3.45
C THR A 205 -12.19 -10.78 -2.96
N LEU A 206 -12.54 -10.82 -1.67
CA LEU A 206 -13.23 -11.96 -1.08
C LEU A 206 -14.67 -12.10 -1.60
N PHE A 207 -15.37 -10.99 -1.84
CA PHE A 207 -16.67 -11.02 -2.51
C PHE A 207 -16.59 -11.64 -3.90
N LEU A 208 -15.62 -11.23 -4.72
CA LEU A 208 -15.40 -11.77 -6.05
C LEU A 208 -15.03 -13.25 -6.02
N GLN A 209 -14.20 -13.67 -5.07
CA GLN A 209 -13.88 -15.08 -4.85
C GLN A 209 -15.12 -15.90 -4.47
N ALA A 210 -16.00 -15.35 -3.62
CA ALA A 210 -17.23 -16.01 -3.21
C ALA A 210 -18.21 -16.26 -4.38
N ILE A 211 -18.26 -15.34 -5.35
CA ILE A 211 -19.18 -15.43 -6.48
C ILE A 211 -18.59 -16.08 -7.74
N SER A 212 -17.28 -16.34 -7.76
CA SER A 212 -16.60 -16.96 -8.93
C SER A 212 -16.85 -18.46 -9.06
N GLY A 213 -17.55 -19.08 -8.11
CA GLY A 213 -17.85 -20.53 -8.09
C GLY A 213 -16.74 -21.39 -7.48
N ASN A 214 -15.58 -20.81 -7.15
CA ASN A 214 -14.42 -21.52 -6.57
C ASN A 214 -14.37 -21.49 -5.02
N PHE A 215 -15.48 -21.15 -4.36
CA PHE A 215 -15.53 -20.97 -2.91
C PHE A 215 -16.04 -22.22 -2.17
N ASN A 216 -15.13 -22.91 -1.49
CA ASN A 216 -15.43 -24.11 -0.68
C ASN A 216 -15.60 -23.79 0.81
N ASN A 217 -16.41 -22.77 1.15
CA ASN A 217 -16.64 -22.30 2.54
C ASN A 217 -15.40 -21.74 3.28
N ALA A 218 -14.28 -21.55 2.60
CA ALA A 218 -13.09 -20.90 3.11
C ALA A 218 -12.43 -20.06 2.00
N PHE A 219 -11.83 -18.94 2.38
CA PHE A 219 -11.04 -18.13 1.46
C PHE A 219 -9.61 -18.69 1.38
N ASP A 220 -9.14 -18.83 0.15
CA ASP A 220 -7.80 -19.32 -0.15
C ASP A 220 -6.86 -18.14 -0.41
N ILE A 221 -5.80 -18.04 0.39
CA ILE A 221 -4.74 -17.03 0.21
C ILE A 221 -3.92 -17.25 -1.07
N GLN A 222 -3.98 -18.46 -1.67
CA GLN A 222 -3.31 -18.79 -2.92
C GLN A 222 -4.15 -18.43 -4.16
N GLU A 223 -5.41 -18.03 -3.98
CA GLU A 223 -6.19 -17.46 -5.08
C GLU A 223 -5.52 -16.17 -5.56
N SER A 224 -5.34 -16.01 -6.87
CA SER A 224 -4.41 -15.02 -7.42
C SER A 224 -4.73 -13.58 -7.00
N ASN A 225 -6.02 -13.20 -6.97
CA ASN A 225 -6.41 -11.84 -6.60
C ASN A 225 -6.22 -11.58 -5.10
N THR A 226 -6.46 -12.59 -4.27
CA THR A 226 -6.23 -12.56 -2.82
C THR A 226 -4.75 -12.46 -2.52
N TYR A 227 -3.92 -13.29 -3.16
CA TYR A 227 -2.48 -13.27 -3.03
C TYR A 227 -1.89 -11.92 -3.42
N GLU A 228 -2.20 -11.41 -4.61
CA GLU A 228 -1.66 -10.13 -5.11
C GLU A 228 -2.13 -8.95 -4.26
N ARG A 229 -3.37 -8.96 -3.76
CA ARG A 229 -3.84 -7.90 -2.84
C ARG A 229 -3.04 -7.88 -1.54
N LEU A 230 -2.86 -9.05 -0.90
CA LEU A 230 -2.09 -9.17 0.34
C LEU A 230 -0.62 -8.82 0.13
N ARG A 231 -0.07 -9.17 -1.03
CA ARG A 231 1.27 -8.78 -1.46
C ARG A 231 1.40 -7.26 -1.58
N HIS A 232 0.50 -6.57 -2.27
CA HIS A 232 0.55 -5.11 -2.39
C HIS A 232 0.39 -4.41 -1.03
N ILE A 233 -0.49 -4.91 -0.15
CA ILE A 233 -0.56 -4.44 1.25
C ILE A 233 0.80 -4.58 1.93
N THR A 234 1.50 -5.68 1.71
CA THR A 234 2.84 -5.94 2.28
C THR A 234 3.94 -5.07 1.64
N GLU A 235 3.84 -4.76 0.35
CA GLU A 235 4.77 -3.87 -0.36
C GLU A 235 4.82 -2.47 0.26
N THR A 236 3.70 -2.00 0.81
CA THR A 236 3.66 -0.70 1.50
C THR A 236 4.43 -0.64 2.83
N LEU A 237 4.83 -1.79 3.38
CA LEU A 237 5.54 -1.91 4.65
C LEU A 237 7.05 -2.02 4.41
N SER A 238 7.83 -1.31 5.23
CA SER A 238 9.27 -1.51 5.30
C SER A 238 9.62 -2.87 5.93
N THR A 239 10.85 -3.35 5.73
CA THR A 239 11.29 -4.60 6.35
C THR A 239 11.28 -4.54 7.88
N ALA A 240 11.61 -3.37 8.46
CA ALA A 240 11.52 -3.15 9.90
C ALA A 240 10.08 -3.24 10.40
N GLU A 241 9.12 -2.69 9.65
CA GLU A 241 7.70 -2.81 9.97
C GLU A 241 7.20 -4.25 9.89
N LEU A 242 7.56 -4.99 8.84
CA LEU A 242 7.23 -6.41 8.71
C LEU A 242 7.74 -7.23 9.89
N LEU A 243 8.98 -6.96 10.33
CA LEU A 243 9.55 -7.57 11.53
C LEU A 243 8.74 -7.25 12.79
N ASN A 244 8.28 -6.00 12.95
CA ASN A 244 7.42 -5.62 14.08
C ASN A 244 6.06 -6.31 14.06
N ILE A 245 5.54 -6.72 12.89
CA ILE A 245 4.29 -7.48 12.79
C ILE A 245 4.51 -8.96 13.10
N LEU A 246 5.59 -9.55 12.58
CA LEU A 246 5.90 -10.97 12.76
C LEU A 246 6.41 -11.28 14.18
N GLU A 247 7.15 -10.36 14.78
CA GLU A 247 7.77 -10.49 16.10
C GLU A 247 7.35 -9.29 16.99
N PRO A 248 6.05 -9.16 17.32
CA PRO A 248 5.53 -7.98 17.98
C PRO A 248 6.08 -7.87 19.42
N ASN A 249 6.74 -6.76 19.71
CA ASN A 249 7.08 -6.40 21.08
C ASN A 249 5.86 -5.74 21.75
N GLN A 250 5.12 -6.51 22.54
CA GLN A 250 3.90 -6.01 23.21
C GLN A 250 4.14 -4.81 24.14
N ALA A 251 5.36 -4.63 24.66
CA ALA A 251 5.69 -3.46 25.48
C ALA A 251 5.86 -2.17 24.67
N LYS A 252 6.06 -2.27 23.34
CA LYS A 252 6.28 -1.14 22.46
C LYS A 252 5.81 -1.43 21.03
N LEU A 253 4.50 -1.44 20.83
CA LEU A 253 3.93 -1.55 19.50
C LEU A 253 4.28 -0.33 18.64
N ASN A 254 4.50 -0.58 17.34
CA ASN A 254 4.72 0.50 16.39
C ASN A 254 3.41 1.27 16.19
N THR A 255 3.39 2.53 16.62
CA THR A 255 2.21 3.40 16.58
C THR A 255 1.70 3.64 15.17
N ASN A 256 2.57 3.64 14.16
CA ASN A 256 2.15 3.84 12.77
C ASN A 256 1.41 2.61 12.25
N LEU A 257 1.86 1.39 12.58
CA LEU A 257 1.19 0.15 12.19
C LEU A 257 -0.21 0.05 12.80
N VAL A 258 -0.37 0.43 14.06
CA VAL A 258 -1.69 0.53 14.72
C VAL A 258 -2.53 1.63 14.06
N LYS A 259 -1.94 2.81 13.83
CA LYS A 259 -2.64 3.98 13.27
C LYS A 259 -3.21 3.72 11.88
N PHE A 260 -2.45 3.07 11.00
CA PHE A 260 -2.89 2.70 9.64
C PHE A 260 -3.71 1.40 9.61
N GLY A 261 -3.80 0.68 10.74
CA GLY A 261 -4.62 -0.51 10.88
C GLY A 261 -3.98 -1.77 10.30
N TYR A 262 -2.66 -1.87 10.17
CA TYR A 262 -2.03 -3.15 9.81
C TYR A 262 -2.13 -4.18 10.95
N ILE A 263 -2.12 -3.68 12.19
CA ILE A 263 -2.27 -4.47 13.43
C ILE A 263 -3.26 -3.78 14.38
N SER A 264 -3.85 -4.55 15.28
CA SER A 264 -4.61 -4.07 16.43
C SER A 264 -3.70 -3.41 17.48
N ASP A 265 -4.33 -2.81 18.49
CA ASP A 265 -3.70 -2.36 19.73
C ASP A 265 -3.07 -3.49 20.57
N THR A 266 -3.37 -4.75 20.25
CA THR A 266 -2.73 -5.94 20.83
C THR A 266 -1.62 -6.53 19.93
N GLY A 267 -1.35 -5.91 18.78
CA GLY A 267 -0.33 -6.35 17.85
C GLY A 267 -0.77 -7.48 16.90
N VAL A 268 -2.07 -7.79 16.84
CA VAL A 268 -2.61 -8.85 15.96
C VAL A 268 -2.86 -8.28 14.56
N PRO A 269 -2.45 -8.96 13.47
CA PRO A 269 -2.76 -8.54 12.11
C PRO A 269 -4.25 -8.29 11.89
N PHE A 270 -4.60 -7.31 11.05
CA PHE A 270 -6.00 -6.88 10.90
C PHE A 270 -6.97 -7.96 10.41
N SER A 271 -6.45 -9.00 9.76
CA SER A 271 -7.22 -10.17 9.34
C SER A 271 -6.41 -11.44 9.51
N ARG A 272 -7.11 -12.58 9.65
CA ARG A 272 -6.51 -13.92 9.67
C ARG A 272 -5.74 -14.18 8.37
N LEU A 273 -6.35 -13.89 7.22
CA LEU A 273 -5.71 -14.07 5.90
C LEU A 273 -4.40 -13.29 5.79
N PHE A 274 -4.34 -12.07 6.30
CA PHE A 274 -3.10 -11.30 6.30
C PHE A 274 -2.04 -11.93 7.20
N GLY A 275 -2.40 -12.37 8.41
CA GLY A 275 -1.47 -13.07 9.30
C GLY A 275 -0.93 -14.38 8.71
N GLU A 276 -1.80 -15.16 8.07
CA GLU A 276 -1.43 -16.39 7.34
C GLU A 276 -0.48 -16.07 6.19
N PHE A 277 -0.82 -15.11 5.34
CA PHE A 277 0.04 -14.66 4.25
C PHE A 277 1.42 -14.23 4.75
N LEU A 278 1.49 -13.43 5.82
CA LEU A 278 2.78 -13.01 6.39
C LEU A 278 3.65 -14.18 6.85
N SER A 279 3.02 -15.24 7.37
CA SER A 279 3.71 -16.41 7.92
C SER A 279 4.15 -17.41 6.85
N SER A 280 3.33 -17.59 5.80
CA SER A 280 3.51 -18.64 4.80
C SER A 280 4.00 -18.15 3.43
N SER A 281 3.95 -16.84 3.16
CA SER A 281 4.31 -16.30 1.85
C SER A 281 5.83 -16.38 1.61
N PRO A 282 6.29 -17.01 0.51
CA PRO A 282 7.69 -16.96 0.11
C PRO A 282 8.19 -15.53 -0.09
N TYR A 283 7.33 -14.64 -0.57
CA TYR A 283 7.66 -13.22 -0.78
C TYR A 283 8.01 -12.51 0.54
N VAL A 284 7.21 -12.72 1.59
CA VAL A 284 7.46 -12.11 2.90
C VAL A 284 8.71 -12.71 3.53
N PHE A 285 8.86 -14.03 3.43
CA PHE A 285 10.04 -14.73 3.91
C PHE A 285 11.32 -14.18 3.26
N ASP A 286 11.33 -13.97 1.95
CA ASP A 286 12.47 -13.41 1.24
C ASP A 286 12.89 -12.07 1.80
N ARG A 287 11.92 -11.15 1.95
CA ARG A 287 12.21 -9.79 2.42
C ARG A 287 12.74 -9.76 3.85
N VAL A 288 12.16 -10.58 4.72
CA VAL A 288 12.49 -10.60 6.14
C VAL A 288 13.78 -11.36 6.38
N SER A 289 13.89 -12.60 5.87
CA SER A 289 15.05 -13.45 6.12
C SER A 289 16.29 -12.88 5.48
N PHE A 290 16.21 -12.40 4.23
CA PHE A 290 17.36 -11.77 3.56
C PHE A 290 17.95 -10.62 4.39
N SER A 291 17.10 -9.80 5.03
CA SER A 291 17.56 -8.69 5.87
C SER A 291 18.25 -9.11 7.16
N LYS A 292 17.95 -10.30 7.70
CA LYS A 292 18.60 -10.86 8.91
C LYS A 292 19.93 -11.54 8.60
N LEU A 293 20.20 -11.88 7.34
CA LEU A 293 21.42 -12.56 6.92
C LEU A 293 22.62 -11.60 6.91
N SER A 294 23.80 -12.10 7.31
CA SER A 294 25.05 -11.39 7.07
C SER A 294 25.33 -11.24 5.56
N PRO A 295 26.17 -10.28 5.12
CA PRO A 295 26.43 -10.06 3.70
C PRO A 295 26.87 -11.33 2.94
N GLN A 296 27.69 -12.18 3.58
CA GLN A 296 28.12 -13.45 2.99
C GLN A 296 26.97 -14.46 2.85
N LEU A 297 26.09 -14.54 3.84
CA LEU A 297 24.92 -15.42 3.78
C LEU A 297 23.89 -14.93 2.76
N GLN A 298 23.76 -13.61 2.58
CA GLN A 298 22.93 -13.01 1.52
C GLN A 298 23.41 -13.42 0.12
N LEU A 299 24.72 -13.41 -0.13
CA LEU A 299 25.31 -13.87 -1.40
C LEU A 299 24.99 -15.34 -1.66
N LEU A 300 25.12 -16.19 -0.64
CA LEU A 300 24.75 -17.61 -0.76
C LEU A 300 23.26 -17.80 -0.98
N TYR A 301 22.42 -17.06 -0.27
CA TYR A 301 20.97 -17.09 -0.44
C TYR A 301 20.58 -16.79 -1.89
N ALA A 302 21.08 -15.67 -2.43
CA ALA A 302 20.84 -15.28 -3.83
C ALA A 302 21.34 -16.34 -4.81
N LEU A 303 22.53 -16.93 -4.56
CA LEU A 303 23.08 -18.01 -5.38
C LEU A 303 22.14 -19.21 -5.45
N PHE A 304 21.64 -19.71 -4.31
CA PHE A 304 20.76 -20.87 -4.27
C PHE A 304 19.37 -20.59 -4.83
N ARG A 305 18.81 -19.41 -4.55
CA ARG A 305 17.48 -19.02 -5.03
C ARG A 305 17.43 -18.85 -6.56
N ASN A 306 18.49 -18.29 -7.15
CA ASN A 306 18.58 -18.16 -8.62
C ASN A 306 18.90 -19.48 -9.33
N ASN A 307 19.18 -20.55 -8.60
CA ASN A 307 19.59 -21.85 -9.12
C ASN A 307 18.79 -23.01 -8.49
N VAL A 308 17.52 -22.78 -8.14
CA VAL A 308 16.60 -23.83 -7.68
C VAL A 308 16.56 -24.98 -8.68
N GLY A 309 16.61 -26.22 -8.19
CA GLY A 309 16.65 -27.43 -8.99
C GLY A 309 17.99 -27.71 -9.69
N LYS A 310 18.96 -26.80 -9.63
CA LYS A 310 20.28 -26.96 -10.24
C LYS A 310 21.33 -27.32 -9.20
N GLN A 311 22.27 -28.17 -9.60
CA GLN A 311 23.44 -28.46 -8.78
C GLN A 311 24.41 -27.27 -8.81
N ILE A 312 24.81 -26.82 -7.63
CA ILE A 312 25.80 -25.76 -7.40
C ILE A 312 27.07 -26.39 -6.83
N SER A 313 28.19 -26.21 -7.53
CA SER A 313 29.46 -26.79 -7.11
C SER A 313 30.02 -26.09 -5.85
N ARG A 314 30.82 -26.81 -5.05
CA ARG A 314 31.54 -26.23 -3.91
C ARG A 314 32.44 -25.07 -4.33
N ARG A 315 33.07 -25.16 -5.51
CA ARG A 315 33.89 -24.09 -6.08
C ARG A 315 33.06 -22.83 -6.36
N THR A 316 31.84 -22.98 -6.89
CA THR A 316 30.92 -21.86 -7.09
C THR A 316 30.57 -21.19 -5.77
N VAL A 317 30.27 -21.98 -4.73
CA VAL A 317 30.00 -21.48 -3.38
C VAL A 317 31.19 -20.68 -2.83
N ALA A 318 32.41 -21.22 -2.93
CA ALA A 318 33.63 -20.55 -2.49
C ALA A 318 33.90 -19.24 -3.25
N GLN A 319 33.68 -19.25 -4.58
CA GLN A 319 33.82 -18.06 -5.42
C GLN A 319 32.80 -16.98 -5.02
N THR A 320 31.57 -17.36 -4.70
CA THR A 320 30.53 -16.44 -4.23
C THR A 320 30.87 -15.82 -2.88
N LEU A 321 31.46 -16.59 -1.95
CA LEU A 321 31.81 -16.10 -0.61
C LEU A 321 33.04 -15.20 -0.58
N TRP A 322 34.06 -15.52 -1.38
CA TRP A 322 35.40 -14.93 -1.23
C TRP A 322 35.95 -14.31 -2.52
N GLY A 323 35.23 -14.40 -3.64
CA GLY A 323 35.68 -13.86 -4.92
C GLY A 323 37.07 -14.37 -5.29
N ASN A 324 37.98 -13.47 -5.62
CA ASN A 324 39.34 -13.78 -6.05
C ASN A 324 40.18 -14.49 -4.97
N GLU A 325 39.80 -14.37 -3.70
CA GLU A 325 40.50 -15.02 -2.59
C GLU A 325 40.03 -16.46 -2.35
N SER A 326 39.12 -16.98 -3.19
CA SER A 326 38.54 -18.30 -2.98
C SER A 326 39.61 -19.38 -2.91
N SER A 327 40.68 -19.32 -3.71
CA SER A 327 41.76 -20.30 -3.70
C SER A 327 42.51 -20.35 -2.37
N ALA A 328 42.69 -19.19 -1.71
CA ALA A 328 43.40 -19.09 -0.45
C ALA A 328 42.51 -19.45 0.76
N LYS A 329 41.21 -19.17 0.68
CA LYS A 329 40.24 -19.41 1.77
C LYS A 329 39.46 -20.72 1.64
N TYR A 330 39.61 -21.43 0.53
CA TYR A 330 38.87 -22.67 0.27
C TYR A 330 39.15 -23.72 1.35
N SER A 331 38.11 -24.14 2.04
CA SER A 331 38.08 -25.44 2.70
C SER A 331 36.68 -26.01 2.64
N ASP A 332 36.56 -27.32 2.44
CA ASP A 332 35.27 -28.00 2.46
C ASP A 332 34.53 -27.76 3.79
N TRP A 333 35.28 -27.70 4.89
CA TRP A 333 34.74 -27.36 6.21
C TRP A 333 34.15 -25.95 6.28
N ALA A 334 34.85 -24.93 5.77
CA ALA A 334 34.34 -23.56 5.78
C ALA A 334 33.09 -23.41 4.91
N ILE A 335 33.04 -24.11 3.77
CA ILE A 335 31.86 -24.16 2.91
C ILE A 335 30.70 -24.82 3.64
N ASP A 336 30.90 -26.02 4.18
CA ASP A 336 29.85 -26.75 4.89
C ASP A 336 29.36 -25.95 6.12
N ARG A 337 30.25 -25.20 6.78
CA ARG A 337 29.89 -24.30 7.87
C ARG A 337 29.02 -23.14 7.39
N ALA A 338 29.41 -22.44 6.33
CA ALA A 338 28.61 -21.35 5.77
C ALA A 338 27.23 -21.83 5.31
N ILE A 339 27.14 -23.01 4.69
CA ILE A 339 25.87 -23.63 4.31
C ILE A 339 25.04 -24.04 5.54
N SER A 340 25.67 -24.56 6.59
CA SER A 340 25.01 -24.86 7.85
C SER A 340 24.43 -23.60 8.50
N ASP A 341 25.21 -22.52 8.55
CA ASP A 341 24.78 -21.25 9.15
C ASP A 341 23.65 -20.62 8.32
N LEU A 342 23.70 -20.74 6.98
CA LEU A 342 22.59 -20.36 6.11
C LEU A 342 21.32 -21.19 6.41
N ARG A 343 21.42 -22.53 6.45
CA ARG A 343 20.26 -23.40 6.74
C ARG A 343 19.61 -23.06 8.08
N LYS A 344 20.42 -22.78 9.11
CA LYS A 344 19.92 -22.36 10.43
C LYS A 344 19.19 -21.03 10.35
N ALA A 345 19.75 -20.06 9.61
CA ALA A 345 19.14 -18.75 9.48
C ALA A 345 17.83 -18.76 8.66
N LEU A 346 17.67 -19.73 7.74
CA LEU A 346 16.45 -19.89 6.93
C LEU A 346 15.36 -20.74 7.59
N ASP A 347 15.66 -21.39 8.72
CA ASP A 347 14.72 -22.21 9.50
C ASP A 347 13.91 -23.20 8.64
N GLY A 348 14.60 -23.92 7.75
CA GLY A 348 13.99 -24.98 6.92
C GLY A 348 13.13 -24.52 5.75
N LYS A 349 12.93 -23.21 5.56
CA LYS A 349 12.13 -22.65 4.45
C LYS A 349 12.80 -22.68 3.07
N LEU A 350 14.07 -23.11 3.01
CA LEU A 350 14.77 -23.44 1.77
C LEU A 350 15.53 -24.75 1.97
N SER A 351 15.22 -25.77 1.16
CA SER A 351 15.85 -27.08 1.32
C SER A 351 17.14 -27.17 0.52
N ILE A 352 18.26 -26.87 1.18
CA ILE A 352 19.60 -27.05 0.59
C ILE A 352 20.10 -28.44 0.98
N LYS A 353 20.24 -29.36 0.02
CA LYS A 353 20.77 -30.71 0.24
C LYS A 353 22.20 -30.83 -0.29
N ALA A 354 23.07 -31.48 0.47
CA ALA A 354 24.42 -31.78 0.02
C ALA A 354 24.39 -32.98 -0.94
N LEU A 355 25.04 -32.85 -2.10
CA LEU A 355 25.29 -33.94 -3.02
C LEU A 355 26.70 -34.47 -2.75
N LYS A 356 26.82 -35.78 -2.48
CA LYS A 356 28.10 -36.42 -2.12
C LYS A 356 29.21 -35.97 -3.08
N LYS A 357 30.26 -35.36 -2.52
CA LYS A 357 31.50 -34.89 -3.18
C LYS A 357 31.37 -33.77 -4.23
N ASN A 358 30.17 -33.40 -4.68
CA ASN A 358 30.03 -32.59 -5.91
C ASN A 358 29.33 -31.24 -5.72
N GLY A 359 28.83 -30.92 -4.53
CA GLY A 359 28.21 -29.62 -4.25
C GLY A 359 26.87 -29.73 -3.52
N PHE A 360 25.95 -28.84 -3.87
CA PHE A 360 24.67 -28.66 -3.21
C PHE A 360 23.57 -28.51 -4.24
N ILE A 361 22.35 -28.91 -3.88
CA ILE A 361 21.14 -28.64 -4.65
C ILE A 361 20.13 -27.95 -3.74
N CYS A 362 19.46 -26.95 -4.28
CA CYS A 362 18.36 -26.26 -3.61
C CYS A 362 17.04 -26.75 -4.20
N SER A 363 16.08 -27.07 -3.35
CA SER A 363 14.68 -27.25 -3.71
C SER A 363 13.80 -26.34 -2.85
N GLU A 364 12.74 -25.82 -3.46
CA GLU A 364 11.65 -25.13 -2.74
C GLU A 364 10.85 -26.10 -1.87
#